data_AF-A0A960E7N2-F1
#
_entry.id   AF-A0A960E7N2-F1
#
_cell.length_a   1.000
_cell.length_b   1.000
_cell.length_c   1.000
_cell.angle_alpha   90.00
_cell.angle_beta   90.00
_cell.angle_gamma   90.00
#
_symmetry.space_group_name_H-M   'P 1'
#
loop_
_entity.id
_entity.type
_entity.pdbx_description
1 polymer ?
#
loop_
_entity_poly.entity_id
_entity_poly.type
_entity_poly.pdbx_seq_one_letter_code
_entity_poly.pdbx_strand_id
1 'polypeptide(L)' 'MKLLRRMLGALMIAGAVAGGIRLKGSGGVPPQRGGWRPLELPDER' A
#
# COMPACT_ATOMS: atom_id res chain seq x y z
N MET A 1 29.43 12.78 12.38
CA MET A 1 28.14 12.61 13.11
C MET A 1 26.92 13.22 12.41
N LYS A 2 27.04 14.32 11.65
CA LYS A 2 25.89 14.99 11.01
C LYS A 2 25.19 14.12 9.96
N LEU A 3 25.95 13.41 9.13
CA LEU A 3 25.42 12.50 8.11
C LEU A 3 24.74 11.29 8.74
N LEU A 4 25.43 10.60 9.67
CA LEU A 4 24.90 9.45 10.40
C LEU A 4 23.57 9.76 11.10
N ARG A 5 23.49 10.91 11.78
CA ARG A 5 22.26 11.35 12.46
C ARG A 5 21.11 11.61 11.48
N ARG A 6 21.41 12.15 10.29
CA ARG A 6 20.42 12.34 9.22
C ARG A 6 19.93 11.01 8.65
N MET A 7 20.83 10.05 8.44
CA MET A 7 20.48 8.71 7.97
C MET A 7 19.59 7.97 8.96
N LEU A 8 19.93 8.02 10.25
CA LEU A 8 19.11 7.44 11.32
C LEU A 8 17.72 8.09 11.36
N GLY A 9 17.65 9.42 11.29
CA GLY A 9 16.36 10.13 11.24
C GLY A 9 15.52 9.73 10.02
N ALA A 10 16.12 9.65 8.84
CA ALA A 10 15.43 9.25 7.61
C ALA A 10 14.89 7.81 7.69
N LEU A 11 15.69 6.87 8.20
CA LEU A 11 15.27 5.47 8.38
C LEU A 11 14.13 5.33 9.37
N MET A 12 14.17 6.07 10.49
CA MET A 12 13.09 6.05 11.48
C MET A 12 11.78 6.58 10.90
N ILE A 13 11.81 7.69 10.16
CA ILE A 13 10.63 8.27 9.52
C ILE A 13 10.06 7.30 8.47
N ALA A 14 10.92 6.77 7.59
CA ALA A 14 10.50 5.81 6.57
C ALA A 14 9.87 4.55 7.18
N GLY A 15 10.49 4.01 8.24
CA GLY A 15 9.97 2.86 8.97
C GLY A 15 8.62 3.14 9.64
N ALA A 16 8.48 4.30 10.28
CA ALA A 16 7.22 4.70 10.92
C ALA A 16 6.08 4.87 9.91
N VAL A 17 6.35 5.49 8.75
CA VAL A 17 5.34 5.65 7.68
C VAL A 17 4.96 4.30 7.09
N ALA A 18 5.94 3.47 6.70
CA ALA A 18 5.69 2.16 6.14
C ALA A 18 4.95 1.23 7.12
N GLY A 19 5.33 1.28 8.40
CA GLY A 19 4.65 0.59 9.49
C GLY A 19 3.22 1.09 9.67
N GLY A 20 3.02 2.40 9.71
CA GLY A 20 1.70 3.02 9.81
C GLY A 20 0.76 2.61 8.67
N ILE A 21 1.25 2.62 7.43
CA ILE A 21 0.47 2.16 6.26
C ILE A 21 0.12 0.68 6.39
N ARG A 22 1.08 -0.17 6.78
CA ARG A 22 0.85 -1.62 6.95
C ARG A 22 -0.09 -1.97 8.11
N LEU A 23 -0.05 -1.21 9.21
CA LEU A 23 -0.87 -1.45 10.39
C LEU A 23 -2.28 -0.86 10.24
N LYS A 24 -2.41 0.30 9.56
CA LYS A 24 -3.70 0.97 9.29
C LYS A 24 -4.46 0.29 8.16
N GLY A 25 -3.76 -0.21 7.14
CA GLY A 25 -4.34 -1.06 6.11
C GLY A 25 -4.58 -2.45 6.68
N SER A 26 -5.79 -2.72 7.13
CA SER A 26 -6.23 -4.02 7.65
C SER A 26 -5.94 -5.17 6.67
N GLY A 27 -4.82 -5.88 6.84
CA GLY A 27 -4.81 -7.35 6.80
C GLY A 27 -4.61 -8.10 5.47
N GLY A 28 -3.94 -7.57 4.44
CA GLY A 28 -3.56 -8.44 3.32
C GLY A 28 -2.83 -7.79 2.16
N VAL A 29 -2.00 -8.58 1.47
CA VAL A 29 -1.60 -8.28 0.09
C VAL A 29 -2.88 -8.09 -0.71
N PRO A 30 -3.05 -6.99 -1.48
CA PRO A 30 -4.22 -6.82 -2.32
C PRO A 30 -4.37 -8.09 -3.18
N PRO A 31 -5.59 -8.63 -3.33
CA PRO A 31 -5.79 -9.93 -3.96
C PRO A 31 -5.08 -9.95 -5.31
N GLN A 32 -4.03 -10.77 -5.42
CA GLN A 32 -3.25 -10.91 -6.66
C GLN A 32 -4.07 -11.53 -7.80
N ARG A 33 -5.28 -12.01 -7.48
CA ARG A 33 -6.28 -12.46 -8.43
C ARG A 33 -7.45 -11.47 -8.41
N GLY A 34 -7.34 -10.46 -9.28
CA GLY A 34 -8.49 -9.69 -9.75
C GLY A 34 -8.87 -10.23 -11.12
N GLY A 35 -10.06 -10.83 -11.22
CA GLY A 35 -10.66 -11.15 -12.50
C GLY A 35 -11.40 -9.93 -13.04
N TRP A 36 -11.52 -9.84 -14.37
CA TRP A 36 -12.46 -8.91 -14.98
C TRP A 36 -13.88 -9.33 -14.60
N ARG A 37 -14.64 -8.42 -13.98
CA ARG A 37 -16.07 -8.64 -13.77
C ARG A 37 -16.76 -8.36 -15.12
N PRO A 38 -17.47 -9.33 -15.72
CA PRO A 38 -18.20 -9.09 -16.95
C PRO A 38 -19.21 -7.96 -16.72
N LEU A 39 -19.25 -7.00 -17.63
CA LEU A 39 -20.30 -6.00 -17.67
C LEU A 39 -21.47 -6.60 -18.46
N GLU A 40 -22.61 -6.77 -17.81
CA GLU A 40 -23.86 -7.08 -18.52
C GLU A 40 -24.29 -5.82 -19.25
N LEU A 41 -24.23 -5.85 -20.59
CA LEU A 41 -24.83 -4.81 -21.41
C LEU A 41 -26.35 -5.03 -21.46
N PRO A 42 -27.16 -3.96 -21.38
CA PRO A 42 -28.59 -4.07 -21.60
C PRO A 42 -28.89 -4.66 -22.99
N ASP A 43 -29.83 -5.60 -23.07
CA ASP A 43 -30.34 -6.11 -24.34
C ASP A 43 -31.13 -4.99 -25.04
N GLU A 44 -30.52 -4.36 -26.04
CA GLU A 44 -31.18 -3.37 -26.91
C GLU A 44 -32.03 -4.08 -27.97
N ARG A 45 -33.16 -4.67 -27.55
CA ARG A 45 -34.18 -5.21 -28.46
C ARG A 45 -35.51 -4.49 -28.32
#